data_AF-B1I1A5-F1
#
_entry.id   AF-B1I1A5-F1
#
_cell.length_a   1.000
_cell.length_b   1.000
_cell.length_c   1.000
_cell.angle_alpha   90.00
_cell.angle_beta   90.00
_cell.angle_gamma   90.00
#
_symmetry.space_group_name_H-M   'P 1'
#
loop_
_entity.id
_entity.type
_entity.pdbx_description
1 polymer ?
#
loop_
_entity_poly.entity_id
_entity_poly.type
_entity_poly.pdbx_seq_one_letter_code
_entity_poly.pdbx_strand_id
1 'polypeptide(L)'
;MFISSRLCRVFILTALFLFMLTLSGSFNRGYATTAPITGVSVDGESVKNEETVSTNNNTVRIKVSFRSTATQIKIGVVATFTLDKADDDWKVTTTQPEVDAVISGRSAEVKYYPLKPGKNTITINGSGESKQTIKITVDYTDRPLDGAIYRILDITKTPKSDFFSKTVGLDFGKNNYLMDGRNKSKDQSVTVTLRDSIVPPKRYLLRSPVVRLESSDRYGTLADSAVLTLAFHPYTATGADSELTVFRITDHEDTNLGGKVSGNKIAVTLSGRIDGYYGVFAAVSGFRDFERLGWAYHSIYPLWVKGVMEPCNWKENPWRYPYDPSVGEDYFGLFLNRSYSRETNISRGEFAAMLVKGLRLKPVDPPYRSTFKEFDALDTDRRQLMETAVAHGVLRGNPDGTCPIMGVNGTLTRQQAAVLLARVAQLKLETDQKKVDDTLGSLFADAASIGAWAKPSVLACHQAGYISGVPAGDELHFKGGEHLTRIQGAALVHRLVVAKGYI
;
A
#
# COMPACT_ATOMS: atom_id res chain seq x y z
N MET A 1 45.15 36.23 98.57
CA MET A 1 46.49 36.18 97.94
C MET A 1 46.33 36.78 96.54
N PHE A 2 46.28 38.11 96.47
CA PHE A 2 47.29 39.00 95.85
C PHE A 2 47.49 38.69 94.36
N ILE A 3 47.14 39.48 93.33
CA ILE A 3 46.96 40.93 93.02
C ILE A 3 47.74 41.18 91.70
N SER A 4 47.19 42.05 90.83
CA SER A 4 47.90 42.96 89.88
C SER A 4 48.40 42.40 88.53
N SER A 5 48.34 43.12 87.39
CA SER A 5 47.83 44.47 87.07
C SER A 5 47.88 44.79 85.55
N ARG A 6 46.99 45.70 85.13
CA ARG A 6 47.12 46.90 84.24
C ARG A 6 47.93 46.80 82.92
N LEU A 7 47.36 47.14 81.75
CA LEU A 7 47.09 48.48 81.15
C LEU A 7 48.33 49.37 80.86
N CYS A 8 48.73 49.48 79.58
CA CYS A 8 49.35 50.65 78.89
C CYS A 8 49.54 50.26 77.39
N ARG A 9 48.87 50.79 76.35
CA ARG A 9 48.85 52.13 75.73
C ARG A 9 50.24 52.72 75.45
N VAL A 10 50.58 52.88 74.15
CA VAL A 10 50.92 54.17 73.47
C VAL A 10 51.96 54.05 72.32
N PHE A 11 51.50 54.40 71.11
CA PHE A 11 52.10 55.19 70.01
C PHE A 11 53.43 54.78 69.33
N ILE A 12 53.42 54.47 68.03
CA ILE A 12 53.62 55.36 66.85
C ILE A 12 55.04 55.94 66.79
N LEU A 13 55.82 55.55 65.76
CA LEU A 13 56.42 56.53 64.85
C LEU A 13 56.88 55.90 63.53
N THR A 14 56.75 56.72 62.51
CA THR A 14 56.59 56.45 61.09
C THR A 14 57.87 56.78 60.35
N ALA A 15 58.08 56.10 59.22
CA ALA A 15 58.71 56.60 57.98
C ALA A 15 60.21 56.99 57.97
N LEU A 16 60.97 56.29 57.13
CA LEU A 16 61.78 56.88 56.05
C LEU A 16 62.06 55.75 55.02
N PHE A 17 61.30 55.69 53.92
CA PHE A 17 61.70 56.17 52.58
C PHE A 17 62.89 55.38 51.98
N LEU A 18 62.64 54.49 51.01
CA LEU A 18 62.66 54.80 49.56
C LEU A 18 62.69 53.51 48.70
N PHE A 19 61.96 53.57 47.58
CA PHE A 19 62.05 52.81 46.32
C PHE A 19 61.13 51.61 46.04
N MET A 20 60.16 51.92 45.15
CA MET A 20 59.31 51.05 44.34
C MET A 20 60.06 49.99 43.53
N LEU A 21 59.45 48.82 43.32
CA LEU A 21 58.94 48.38 42.00
C LEU A 21 58.12 47.08 42.12
N THR A 22 56.83 47.19 41.78
CA THR A 22 55.92 46.23 41.11
C THR A 22 56.26 44.73 41.08
N LEU A 23 55.31 43.90 41.55
CA LEU A 23 54.75 42.82 40.73
C LEU A 23 53.33 42.43 41.20
N SER A 24 52.40 42.61 40.28
CA SER A 24 50.98 42.31 40.34
C SER A 24 50.70 40.82 40.51
N GLY A 25 50.17 40.43 41.67
CA GLY A 25 49.51 39.14 41.84
C GLY A 25 48.16 39.14 41.13
N SER A 26 48.13 38.72 39.86
CA SER A 26 46.90 38.46 39.12
C SER A 26 46.17 37.27 39.76
N PHE A 27 45.00 37.53 40.36
CA PHE A 27 44.05 36.50 40.76
C PHE A 27 43.55 35.78 39.50
N ASN A 28 44.17 34.66 39.15
CA ASN A 28 43.68 33.80 38.08
C ASN A 28 42.46 33.04 38.61
N ARG A 29 41.26 33.62 38.46
CA ARG A 29 40.00 32.86 38.54
C ARG A 29 40.00 31.89 37.36
N GLY A 30 40.40 30.64 37.59
CA GLY A 30 40.17 29.57 36.65
C GLY A 30 38.67 29.46 36.38
N TYR A 31 38.22 29.96 35.23
CA TYR A 31 36.88 29.68 34.75
C TYR A 31 36.79 28.17 34.52
N ALA A 32 35.92 27.49 35.27
CA ALA A 32 35.64 26.08 35.04
C ALA A 32 35.20 25.92 33.57
N THR A 33 35.91 25.10 32.81
CA THR A 33 35.57 24.80 31.42
C THR A 33 34.15 24.25 31.38
N THR A 34 33.25 24.99 30.74
CA THR A 34 31.83 24.61 30.73
C THR A 34 31.58 23.52 29.69
N ALA A 35 30.83 22.50 30.08
CA ALA A 35 30.48 21.41 29.18
C ALA A 35 29.59 21.94 28.03
N PRO A 36 29.88 21.62 26.76
CA PRO A 36 29.24 22.22 25.59
C PRO A 36 27.76 21.85 25.43
N ILE A 37 27.33 20.67 25.90
CA ILE A 37 25.94 20.19 25.79
C ILE A 37 25.17 20.56 27.06
N THR A 38 23.99 21.14 26.90
CA THR A 38 23.10 21.53 28.00
C THR A 38 21.92 20.60 28.19
N GLY A 39 21.55 19.83 27.16
CA GLY A 39 20.47 18.85 27.26
C GLY A 39 20.36 17.98 26.01
N VAL A 40 19.81 16.79 26.20
CA VAL A 40 19.44 15.86 25.13
C VAL A 40 17.99 15.48 25.32
N SER A 41 17.23 15.40 24.23
CA SER A 41 15.90 14.79 24.24
C SER A 41 15.71 13.81 23.10
N VAL A 42 14.88 12.80 23.37
CA VAL A 42 14.41 11.79 22.41
C VAL A 42 12.90 11.93 22.31
N ASP A 43 12.39 12.18 21.10
CA ASP A 43 10.97 12.43 20.82
C ASP A 43 10.33 13.53 21.71
N GLY A 44 11.15 14.48 22.16
CA GLY A 44 10.74 15.60 23.00
C GLY A 44 10.94 15.37 24.50
N GLU A 45 11.16 14.13 24.94
CA GLU A 45 11.41 13.80 26.34
C GLU A 45 12.90 13.96 26.69
N SER A 46 13.20 14.61 27.81
CA SER A 46 14.59 14.84 28.23
C SER A 46 15.25 13.55 28.71
N VAL A 47 16.48 13.29 28.27
CA VAL A 47 17.22 12.05 28.53
C VAL A 47 18.60 12.38 29.11
N LYS A 48 19.03 11.62 30.12
CA LYS A 48 20.32 11.73 30.79
C LYS A 48 21.36 10.80 30.18
N ASN A 49 22.62 11.01 30.56
CA ASN A 49 23.71 10.11 30.17
C ASN A 49 23.49 8.70 30.73
N GLU A 50 23.76 7.70 29.90
CA GLU A 50 23.55 6.25 30.13
C GLU A 50 22.08 5.84 30.34
N GLU A 51 21.12 6.74 30.07
CA GLU A 51 19.69 6.43 30.19
C GLU A 51 19.21 5.58 29.00
N THR A 52 18.22 4.72 29.27
CA THR A 52 17.55 3.89 28.27
C THR A 52 16.12 4.35 28.06
N VAL A 53 15.75 4.61 26.82
CA VAL A 53 14.39 4.95 26.40
C VAL A 53 13.84 3.82 25.53
N SER A 54 12.57 3.50 25.66
CA SER A 54 11.90 2.49 24.82
C SER A 54 11.01 3.16 23.79
N THR A 55 10.92 2.59 22.59
CA THR A 55 10.03 3.08 21.53
C THR A 55 9.51 1.93 20.67
N ASN A 56 8.36 2.14 20.05
CA ASN A 56 7.79 1.25 19.03
C ASN A 56 8.03 1.78 17.61
N ASN A 57 8.81 2.86 17.48
CA ASN A 57 9.09 3.52 16.21
C ASN A 57 10.50 3.17 15.73
N ASN A 58 10.65 2.81 14.46
CA ASN A 58 11.96 2.51 13.88
C ASN A 58 12.84 3.76 13.66
N THR A 59 12.29 4.94 13.91
CA THR A 59 13.01 6.22 13.89
C THR A 59 12.62 7.05 15.09
N VAL A 60 13.56 7.81 15.63
CA VAL A 60 13.31 8.79 16.70
C VAL A 60 13.88 10.14 16.34
N ARG A 61 13.30 11.19 16.92
CA ARG A 61 13.85 12.54 16.92
C ARG A 61 14.84 12.69 18.05
N ILE A 62 16.07 13.06 17.73
CA ILE A 62 17.10 13.38 18.73
C ILE A 62 17.40 14.87 18.64
N LYS A 63 17.20 15.58 19.75
CA LYS A 63 17.51 17.00 19.87
C LYS A 63 18.58 17.21 20.92
N VAL A 64 19.58 18.01 20.58
CA VAL A 64 20.71 18.34 21.45
C VAL A 64 20.78 19.85 21.60
N SER A 65 20.52 20.32 22.82
CA SER A 65 20.70 21.72 23.20
C SER A 65 22.15 21.95 23.64
N PHE A 66 22.73 23.07 23.25
CA PHE A 66 24.15 23.35 23.51
C PHE A 66 24.42 24.82 23.90
N ARG A 67 25.61 25.10 24.41
CA ARG A 67 26.07 26.45 24.78
C ARG A 67 26.64 27.18 23.58
N SER A 68 26.75 28.51 23.66
CA SER A 68 27.44 29.33 22.65
C SER A 68 28.91 28.97 22.46
N THR A 69 29.54 28.29 23.42
CA THR A 69 30.92 27.83 23.34
C THR A 69 31.09 26.55 22.53
N ALA A 70 30.00 25.90 22.11
CA ALA A 70 30.06 24.70 21.29
C ALA A 70 30.47 25.05 19.86
N THR A 71 31.48 24.34 19.35
CA THR A 71 31.98 24.45 17.97
C THR A 71 31.62 23.24 17.12
N GLN A 72 31.27 22.12 17.74
CA GLN A 72 30.81 20.93 17.03
C GLN A 72 29.86 20.11 17.88
N ILE A 73 28.80 19.59 17.25
CA ILE A 73 27.87 18.61 17.81
C ILE A 73 27.82 17.42 16.85
N LYS A 74 28.04 16.21 17.33
CA LYS A 74 27.90 14.98 16.56
C LYS A 74 26.85 14.10 17.21
N ILE A 75 25.85 13.68 16.43
CA ILE A 75 24.75 12.83 16.88
C ILE A 75 24.90 11.46 16.21
N GLY A 76 25.43 10.50 16.97
CA GLY A 76 25.71 9.15 16.50
C GLY A 76 26.65 9.11 15.30
N VAL A 77 26.37 8.20 14.38
CA VAL A 77 27.06 8.10 13.07
C VAL A 77 26.36 8.90 11.97
N VAL A 78 25.19 9.48 12.27
CA VAL A 78 24.26 10.00 11.28
C VAL A 78 24.58 11.43 10.88
N ALA A 79 24.78 12.33 11.86
CA ALA A 79 24.93 13.75 11.60
C ALA A 79 26.07 14.38 12.41
N THR A 80 26.80 15.30 11.77
CA THR A 80 27.79 16.17 12.39
C THR A 80 27.47 17.61 12.03
N PHE A 81 27.33 18.46 13.05
CA PHE A 81 27.11 19.89 12.98
C PHE A 81 28.41 20.58 13.39
N THR A 82 29.00 21.39 12.52
CA THR A 82 30.26 22.10 12.81
C THR A 82 30.08 23.58 12.56
N LEU A 83 30.44 24.41 13.53
CA LEU A 83 30.45 25.86 13.39
C LEU A 83 31.59 26.27 12.46
N ASP A 84 31.25 26.93 11.37
CA ASP A 84 32.21 27.66 10.56
C ASP A 84 32.47 29.02 11.20
N LYS A 85 33.67 29.18 11.75
CA LYS A 85 34.07 30.42 12.43
C LYS A 85 34.24 31.61 11.48
N ALA A 86 34.40 31.36 10.18
CA ALA A 86 34.55 32.44 9.21
C ALA A 86 33.21 33.15 8.93
N ASP A 87 32.14 32.36 8.84
CA ASP A 87 30.81 32.84 8.44
C ASP A 87 29.82 32.92 9.62
N ASP A 88 30.23 32.49 10.82
CA ASP A 88 29.39 32.31 12.02
C ASP A 88 28.13 31.46 11.74
N ASP A 89 28.26 30.51 10.82
CA ASP A 89 27.19 29.63 10.36
C ASP A 89 27.52 28.15 10.60
N TRP A 90 26.49 27.33 10.75
CA TRP A 90 26.64 25.91 11.05
C TRP A 90 26.55 25.05 9.80
N LYS A 91 27.63 24.33 9.50
CA LYS A 91 27.67 23.32 8.44
C LYS A 91 27.19 21.98 8.97
N VAL A 92 26.23 21.38 8.26
CA VAL A 92 25.68 20.05 8.57
C VAL A 92 26.22 19.04 7.56
N THR A 93 26.78 17.94 8.05
CA THR A 93 27.20 16.80 7.23
C THR A 93 26.48 15.56 7.72
N THR A 94 25.83 14.84 6.82
CA THR A 94 25.13 13.58 7.13
C THR A 94 25.73 12.41 6.35
N THR A 95 25.77 11.24 6.96
CA THR A 95 26.11 9.98 6.28
C THR A 95 24.90 9.35 5.61
N GLN A 96 23.69 9.82 5.97
CA GLN A 96 22.40 9.40 5.46
C GLN A 96 21.61 10.65 5.06
N PRO A 97 21.67 11.07 3.78
CA PRO A 97 21.02 12.28 3.28
C PRO A 97 19.50 12.30 3.47
N GLU A 98 18.88 11.12 3.54
CA GLU A 98 17.45 10.92 3.80
C GLU A 98 17.01 11.28 5.24
N VAL A 99 17.95 11.48 6.15
CA VAL A 99 17.65 11.90 7.52
C VAL A 99 17.62 13.44 7.59
N ASP A 100 16.53 13.97 8.13
CA ASP A 100 16.36 15.42 8.34
C ASP A 100 17.18 15.89 9.55
N ALA A 101 18.34 16.49 9.26
CA ALA A 101 19.27 17.05 10.24
C ALA A 101 19.27 18.58 10.15
N VAL A 102 18.79 19.24 11.19
CA VAL A 102 18.54 20.69 11.22
C VAL A 102 19.19 21.30 12.45
N ILE A 103 19.70 22.51 12.30
CA ILE A 103 20.16 23.33 13.41
C ILE A 103 19.34 24.61 13.47
N SER A 104 18.86 24.97 14.66
CA SER A 104 18.07 26.18 14.89
C SER A 104 18.46 26.79 16.21
N GLY A 105 19.05 28.00 16.16
CA GLY A 105 19.63 28.65 17.32
C GLY A 105 20.67 27.75 18.00
N ARG A 106 20.44 27.43 19.27
CA ARG A 106 21.34 26.60 20.09
C ARG A 106 20.89 25.14 20.21
N SER A 107 20.31 24.62 19.15
CA SER A 107 19.75 23.27 19.10
C SER A 107 20.07 22.58 17.78
N ALA A 108 20.68 21.41 17.87
CA ALA A 108 20.90 20.50 16.76
C ALA A 108 19.88 19.36 16.84
N GLU A 109 19.19 19.05 15.76
CA GLU A 109 18.10 18.09 15.72
C GLU A 109 18.29 17.12 14.55
N VAL A 110 18.04 15.84 14.81
CA VAL A 110 17.98 14.77 13.81
C VAL A 110 16.60 14.13 13.95
N LYS A 111 15.66 14.41 13.03
CA LYS A 111 14.23 14.04 13.20
C LYS A 111 13.93 12.56 12.97
N TYR A 112 14.67 11.93 12.05
CA TYR A 112 14.43 10.54 11.65
C TYR A 112 15.67 9.68 11.88
N TYR A 113 16.25 9.73 13.08
CA TYR A 113 17.41 8.91 13.43
C TYR A 113 17.00 7.43 13.37
N PRO A 114 17.56 6.60 12.46
CA PRO A 114 17.09 5.24 12.26
C PRO A 114 17.59 4.29 13.35
N LEU A 115 16.75 3.33 13.70
CA LEU A 115 16.98 2.32 14.71
C LEU A 115 16.88 0.93 14.09
N LYS A 116 17.69 0.00 14.60
CA LYS A 116 17.53 -1.44 14.35
C LYS A 116 16.69 -2.05 15.47
N PRO A 117 15.95 -3.15 15.24
CA PRO A 117 15.25 -3.85 16.31
C PRO A 117 16.18 -4.17 17.49
N GLY A 118 15.72 -3.90 18.72
CA GLY A 118 16.47 -4.03 19.96
C GLY A 118 17.20 -2.75 20.39
N LYS A 119 18.26 -2.92 21.18
CA LYS A 119 19.01 -1.82 21.80
C LYS A 119 19.95 -1.14 20.80
N ASN A 120 19.78 0.18 20.64
CA ASN A 120 20.63 1.04 19.83
C ASN A 120 21.36 2.03 20.76
N THR A 121 22.67 1.90 20.90
CA THR A 121 23.48 2.87 21.64
C THR A 121 23.86 4.03 20.72
N ILE A 122 23.44 5.24 21.10
CA ILE A 122 23.69 6.48 20.36
C ILE A 122 24.67 7.32 21.16
N THR A 123 25.82 7.58 20.57
CA THR A 123 26.85 8.43 21.18
C THR A 123 26.74 9.84 20.63
N ILE A 124 26.52 10.81 21.51
CA ILE A 124 26.44 12.23 21.23
C ILE A 124 27.74 12.88 21.73
N ASN A 125 28.46 13.57 20.84
CA ASN A 125 29.68 14.26 21.20
C ASN A 125 29.53 15.76 20.98
N GLY A 126 29.86 16.55 21.99
CA GLY A 126 29.99 17.99 21.91
C GLY A 126 31.45 18.40 22.05
N SER A 127 31.89 19.35 21.23
CA SER A 127 33.20 19.98 21.34
C SER A 127 33.06 21.50 21.40
N GLY A 128 33.97 22.14 22.12
CA GLY A 128 34.05 23.59 22.33
C GLY A 128 35.29 23.91 23.14
N GLU A 129 35.16 24.70 24.20
CA GLU A 129 36.21 24.86 25.23
C GLU A 129 36.57 23.55 25.93
N SER A 130 35.64 22.60 25.98
CA SER A 130 35.84 21.24 26.47
C SER A 130 35.19 20.22 25.52
N LYS A 131 35.56 18.94 25.68
CA LYS A 131 34.88 17.83 25.02
C LYS A 131 33.92 17.17 26.00
N GLN A 132 32.76 16.78 25.51
CA GLN A 132 31.76 16.05 26.29
C GLN A 132 31.16 14.94 25.43
N THR A 133 30.98 13.78 26.04
CA THR A 133 30.30 12.63 25.44
C THR A 133 29.10 12.26 26.28
N ILE A 134 27.95 12.11 25.65
CA ILE A 134 26.71 11.58 26.24
C ILE A 134 26.35 10.33 25.45
N LYS A 135 26.09 9.23 26.14
CA LYS A 135 25.56 8.01 25.55
C LYS A 135 24.11 7.84 26.00
N ILE A 136 23.25 7.52 25.06
CA ILE A 136 21.87 7.13 25.34
C ILE A 136 21.61 5.79 24.66
N THR A 137 20.72 4.98 25.22
CA THR A 137 20.26 3.75 24.58
C THR A 137 18.80 3.89 24.21
N VAL A 138 18.46 3.61 22.96
CA VAL A 138 17.07 3.53 22.50
C VAL A 138 16.74 2.08 22.17
N ASP A 139 15.83 1.48 22.93
CA ASP A 139 15.35 0.11 22.71
C ASP A 139 14.11 0.13 21.82
N TYR A 140 14.29 -0.24 20.55
CA TYR A 140 13.21 -0.31 19.58
C TYR A 140 12.57 -1.69 19.59
N THR A 141 11.31 -1.75 20.03
CA THR A 141 10.52 -2.97 20.06
C THR A 141 9.71 -3.14 18.77
N ASP A 142 10.15 -4.05 17.89
CA ASP A 142 9.46 -4.35 16.62
C ASP A 142 8.23 -5.27 16.82
N ARG A 143 7.16 -4.74 17.42
CA ARG A 143 5.91 -5.47 17.69
C ARG A 143 4.70 -4.82 17.02
N PRO A 144 3.67 -5.61 16.68
CA PRO A 144 2.44 -5.10 16.09
C PRO A 144 1.52 -4.49 17.16
N LEU A 145 1.88 -3.29 17.63
CA LEU A 145 1.12 -2.54 18.63
C LEU A 145 0.37 -1.37 17.98
N ASP A 146 -0.79 -0.99 18.53
CA ASP A 146 -1.51 0.21 18.10
C ASP A 146 -0.59 1.44 18.14
N GLY A 147 -0.64 2.24 17.08
CA GLY A 147 0.19 3.44 16.97
C GLY A 147 1.68 3.21 16.72
N ALA A 148 2.15 1.96 16.58
CA ALA A 148 3.53 1.69 16.18
C ALA A 148 3.80 2.21 14.76
N ILE A 149 4.95 2.86 14.55
CA ILE A 149 5.31 3.52 13.28
C ILE A 149 6.58 2.91 12.71
N TYR A 150 6.55 2.57 11.42
CA TYR A 150 7.72 2.23 10.64
C TYR A 150 7.86 3.18 9.46
N ARG A 151 8.95 3.96 9.45
CA ARG A 151 9.30 4.87 8.36
C ARG A 151 10.36 4.26 7.47
N ILE A 152 10.01 4.05 6.21
CA ILE A 152 10.97 3.77 5.14
C ILE A 152 11.49 5.12 4.67
N LEU A 153 12.77 5.39 4.90
CA LEU A 153 13.35 6.70 4.61
C LEU A 153 13.50 6.96 3.11
N ASP A 154 13.75 5.91 2.32
CA ASP A 154 13.89 6.00 0.86
C ASP A 154 13.58 4.64 0.23
N ILE A 155 12.45 4.54 -0.48
CA ILE A 155 12.03 3.29 -1.14
C ILE A 155 12.98 2.86 -2.28
N THR A 156 13.77 3.78 -2.84
CA THR A 156 14.73 3.48 -3.91
C THR A 156 15.98 2.79 -3.38
N LYS A 157 16.30 3.00 -2.10
CA LYS A 157 17.40 2.34 -1.37
C LYS A 157 16.92 1.11 -0.60
N THR A 158 15.67 1.13 -0.14
CA THR A 158 15.05 0.05 0.65
C THR A 158 13.81 -0.49 -0.09
N PRO A 159 14.00 -1.25 -1.17
CA PRO A 159 12.89 -1.70 -2.03
C PRO A 159 12.00 -2.74 -1.35
N LYS A 160 12.46 -3.38 -0.28
CA LYS A 160 11.72 -4.40 0.45
C LYS A 160 11.94 -4.26 1.95
N SER A 161 10.89 -4.40 2.74
CA SER A 161 10.94 -4.37 4.20
C SER A 161 9.85 -5.25 4.81
N ASP A 162 10.20 -5.97 5.87
CA ASP A 162 9.25 -6.60 6.78
C ASP A 162 9.36 -5.89 8.13
N PHE A 163 8.22 -5.62 8.77
CA PHE A 163 8.18 -4.88 10.03
C PHE A 163 7.02 -5.36 10.91
N PHE A 164 7.04 -4.94 12.17
CA PHE A 164 6.15 -5.34 13.25
C PHE A 164 6.11 -6.86 13.44
N SER A 165 7.27 -7.48 13.67
CA SER A 165 7.40 -8.94 13.78
C SER A 165 6.90 -9.68 12.52
N LYS A 166 7.17 -9.11 11.34
CA LYS A 166 6.76 -9.63 10.02
C LYS A 166 5.23 -9.72 9.82
N THR A 167 4.47 -8.95 10.59
CA THR A 167 3.00 -8.80 10.43
C THR A 167 2.68 -8.05 9.15
N VAL A 168 3.54 -7.13 8.74
CA VAL A 168 3.41 -6.37 7.50
C VAL A 168 4.69 -6.50 6.70
N GLY A 169 4.55 -6.76 5.40
CA GLY A 169 5.63 -6.76 4.43
C GLY A 169 5.29 -5.83 3.27
N LEU A 170 6.25 -5.00 2.86
CA LEU A 170 6.17 -4.16 1.68
C LEU A 170 7.32 -4.48 0.73
N ASP A 171 6.99 -4.72 -0.52
CA ASP A 171 7.94 -4.95 -1.61
C ASP A 171 7.61 -3.99 -2.76
N PHE A 172 8.35 -2.89 -2.86
CA PHE A 172 8.20 -1.91 -3.93
C PHE A 172 8.81 -2.39 -5.25
N GLY A 173 9.60 -3.47 -5.24
CA GLY A 173 10.39 -3.89 -6.38
C GLY A 173 11.63 -3.02 -6.60
N LYS A 174 12.55 -3.51 -7.43
CA LYS A 174 13.78 -2.79 -7.79
C LYS A 174 13.44 -1.62 -8.72
N ASN A 175 14.13 -0.49 -8.54
CA ASN A 175 14.01 0.71 -9.37
C ASN A 175 12.65 1.42 -9.34
N ASN A 176 11.75 1.04 -8.43
CA ASN A 176 10.52 1.78 -8.21
C ASN A 176 10.80 3.07 -7.42
N TYR A 177 9.95 4.08 -7.58
CA TYR A 177 10.05 5.38 -6.92
C TYR A 177 8.69 6.05 -6.82
N LEU A 178 8.55 6.98 -5.87
CA LEU A 178 7.42 7.87 -5.75
C LEU A 178 7.52 8.97 -6.79
N MET A 179 6.40 9.27 -7.43
CA MET A 179 6.23 10.35 -8.40
C MET A 179 5.39 11.47 -7.79
N ASP A 180 5.81 12.71 -8.03
CA ASP A 180 5.02 13.93 -7.87
C ASP A 180 4.56 14.37 -9.27
N GLY A 181 3.31 14.07 -9.59
CA GLY A 181 2.78 14.20 -10.95
C GLY A 181 3.58 13.34 -11.95
N ARG A 182 4.30 13.99 -12.86
CA ARG A 182 5.15 13.30 -13.87
C ARG A 182 6.63 13.21 -13.48
N ASN A 183 7.02 13.80 -12.36
CA ASN A 183 8.42 13.88 -11.94
C ASN A 183 8.67 12.89 -10.80
N LYS A 184 9.91 12.45 -10.64
CA LYS A 184 10.31 11.72 -9.43
C LYS A 184 10.24 12.66 -8.22
N SER A 185 9.57 12.23 -7.16
CA SER A 185 9.45 13.01 -5.92
C SER A 185 10.81 13.21 -5.26
N LYS A 186 11.02 14.36 -4.62
CA LYS A 186 12.26 14.65 -3.89
C LYS A 186 12.36 13.85 -2.60
N ASP A 187 11.22 13.63 -1.93
CA ASP A 187 11.14 12.81 -0.73
C ASP A 187 10.60 11.44 -1.13
N GLN A 188 11.43 10.41 -0.99
CA GLN A 188 11.10 9.03 -1.36
C GLN A 188 10.63 8.20 -0.16
N SER A 189 10.25 8.85 0.94
CA SER A 189 9.84 8.16 2.16
C SER A 189 8.39 7.71 2.16
N VAL A 190 8.15 6.59 2.84
CA VAL A 190 6.81 6.05 3.12
C VAL A 190 6.73 5.74 4.60
N THR A 191 5.65 6.17 5.23
CA THR A 191 5.36 5.91 6.64
C THR A 191 4.27 4.86 6.74
N VAL A 192 4.48 3.90 7.63
CA VAL A 192 3.56 2.82 7.91
C VAL A 192 3.16 2.89 9.37
N THR A 193 1.88 3.03 9.66
CA THR A 193 1.36 3.14 11.03
C THR A 193 0.37 2.02 11.28
N LEU A 194 0.49 1.31 12.41
CA LEU A 194 -0.53 0.35 12.84
C LEU A 194 -1.68 1.02 13.58
N ARG A 195 -2.87 0.50 13.35
CA ARG A 195 -4.12 0.88 14.01
C ARG A 195 -4.88 -0.37 14.45
N ASP A 196 -5.52 -0.32 15.60
CA ASP A 196 -6.29 -1.45 16.13
C ASP A 196 -7.61 -1.71 15.39
N SER A 197 -8.25 -0.67 14.86
CA SER A 197 -9.55 -0.83 14.19
C SER A 197 -9.84 0.25 13.14
N ILE A 198 -10.77 -0.09 12.26
CA ILE A 198 -11.44 0.82 11.33
C ILE A 198 -12.89 0.34 11.18
N VAL A 199 -13.79 1.22 10.75
CA VAL A 199 -15.14 0.80 10.35
C VAL A 199 -15.00 -0.13 9.13
N PRO A 200 -15.41 -1.41 9.23
CA PRO A 200 -15.26 -2.33 8.12
C PRO A 200 -16.26 -2.01 7.01
N PRO A 201 -15.93 -2.31 5.75
CA PRO A 201 -16.89 -2.24 4.64
C PRO A 201 -18.11 -3.12 4.93
N LYS A 202 -19.28 -2.71 4.41
CA LYS A 202 -20.54 -3.46 4.58
C LYS A 202 -20.35 -4.93 4.18
N ARG A 203 -20.84 -5.87 5.01
CA ARG A 203 -20.74 -7.34 4.86
C ARG A 203 -19.38 -7.97 5.17
N TYR A 204 -18.43 -7.20 5.69
CA TYR A 204 -17.10 -7.69 6.03
C TYR A 204 -16.77 -7.51 7.52
N LEU A 205 -15.90 -8.38 8.05
CA LEU A 205 -15.30 -8.24 9.39
C LEU A 205 -13.78 -8.17 9.28
N LEU A 206 -13.17 -7.30 10.07
CA LEU A 206 -11.72 -7.16 10.18
C LEU A 206 -11.08 -8.43 10.81
N ARG A 207 -9.93 -8.84 10.27
CA ARG A 207 -9.17 -10.06 10.65
C ARG A 207 -7.67 -9.83 10.84
N SER A 208 -7.20 -8.60 10.69
CA SER A 208 -5.82 -8.19 10.96
C SER A 208 -5.80 -6.85 11.71
N PRO A 209 -4.66 -6.45 12.28
CA PRO A 209 -4.39 -5.03 12.50
C PRO A 209 -4.60 -4.23 11.21
N VAL A 210 -4.97 -2.97 11.35
CA VAL A 210 -5.11 -2.04 10.23
C VAL A 210 -3.76 -1.37 10.00
N VAL A 211 -3.36 -1.28 8.75
CA VAL A 211 -2.12 -0.64 8.31
C VAL A 211 -2.46 0.65 7.60
N ARG A 212 -2.01 1.78 8.11
CA ARG A 212 -2.06 3.06 7.39
C ARG A 212 -0.77 3.26 6.63
N LEU A 213 -0.85 3.39 5.31
CA LEU A 213 0.26 3.82 4.47
C LEU A 213 0.13 5.31 4.16
N GLU A 214 1.24 6.04 4.28
CA GLU A 214 1.34 7.45 3.95
C GLU A 214 2.63 7.68 3.17
N SER A 215 2.51 8.16 1.94
CA SER A 215 3.66 8.65 1.19
C SER A 215 4.01 10.07 1.64
N SER A 216 5.28 10.45 1.49
CA SER A 216 5.78 11.79 1.81
C SER A 216 5.04 12.91 1.06
N ASP A 217 4.61 12.61 -0.17
CA ASP A 217 3.85 13.50 -1.01
C ASP A 217 2.37 13.11 -0.94
N ARG A 218 1.51 14.04 -0.52
CA ARG A 218 0.06 13.80 -0.38
C ARG A 218 -0.58 13.29 -1.68
N TYR A 219 -0.03 13.65 -2.84
CA TYR A 219 -0.51 13.22 -4.16
C TYR A 219 0.46 12.26 -4.85
N GLY A 220 1.41 11.71 -4.09
CA GLY A 220 2.41 10.79 -4.57
C GLY A 220 1.81 9.51 -5.15
N THR A 221 2.36 9.06 -6.28
CA THR A 221 2.01 7.77 -6.88
C THR A 221 3.26 6.92 -7.08
N LEU A 222 3.12 5.60 -7.07
CA LEU A 222 4.22 4.72 -7.45
C LEU A 222 4.42 4.72 -8.97
N ALA A 223 5.68 4.76 -9.41
CA ALA A 223 6.05 4.63 -10.81
C ALA A 223 5.76 3.22 -11.36
N ASP A 224 5.89 2.20 -10.52
CA ASP A 224 5.49 0.83 -10.84
C ASP A 224 4.74 0.17 -9.67
N SER A 225 4.19 -1.02 -9.89
CA SER A 225 3.41 -1.71 -8.87
C SER A 225 4.28 -2.22 -7.72
N ALA A 226 3.74 -2.19 -6.51
CA ALA A 226 4.32 -2.78 -5.31
C ALA A 226 3.46 -3.94 -4.81
N VAL A 227 3.96 -4.69 -3.84
CA VAL A 227 3.22 -5.76 -3.15
C VAL A 227 3.15 -5.46 -1.66
N LEU A 228 1.93 -5.40 -1.13
CA LEU A 228 1.64 -5.37 0.29
C LEU A 228 1.25 -6.77 0.76
N THR A 229 1.92 -7.25 1.80
CA THR A 229 1.61 -8.52 2.47
C THR A 229 1.17 -8.24 3.89
N LEU A 230 -0.02 -8.73 4.25
CA LEU A 230 -0.58 -8.59 5.59
C LEU A 230 -0.74 -9.97 6.24
N ALA A 231 -0.24 -10.13 7.46
CA ALA A 231 -0.60 -11.24 8.30
C ALA A 231 -1.97 -11.02 8.92
N PHE A 232 -2.71 -12.11 9.13
CA PHE A 232 -4.02 -12.10 9.74
C PHE A 232 -4.14 -13.23 10.76
N HIS A 233 -5.14 -13.12 11.63
CA HIS A 233 -5.41 -14.15 12.63
C HIS A 233 -5.88 -15.43 11.94
N PRO A 234 -5.18 -16.57 12.13
CA PRO A 234 -5.45 -17.80 11.39
C PRO A 234 -6.88 -18.29 11.63
N TYR A 235 -7.52 -18.68 10.54
CA TYR A 235 -8.87 -19.23 10.49
C TYR A 235 -8.79 -20.75 10.74
N THR A 236 -9.65 -21.29 11.61
CA THR A 236 -9.70 -22.74 11.89
C THR A 236 -10.59 -23.53 10.93
N ALA A 237 -11.28 -22.87 9.99
CA ALA A 237 -12.16 -23.53 9.02
C ALA A 237 -11.50 -23.69 7.64
N THR A 238 -11.80 -24.80 6.97
CA THR A 238 -11.40 -25.07 5.58
C THR A 238 -12.06 -24.07 4.62
N GLY A 239 -11.29 -23.40 3.76
CA GLY A 239 -11.82 -22.48 2.74
C GLY A 239 -11.48 -20.98 2.90
N ALA A 240 -10.66 -20.62 3.90
CA ALA A 240 -10.25 -19.24 4.20
C ALA A 240 -9.82 -18.43 2.97
N ASP A 241 -9.12 -19.06 2.02
CA ASP A 241 -8.57 -18.41 0.83
C ASP A 241 -9.65 -17.71 0.01
N SER A 242 -10.85 -18.29 -0.04
CA SER A 242 -11.99 -17.80 -0.83
C SER A 242 -12.87 -16.76 -0.10
N GLU A 243 -12.69 -16.62 1.21
CA GLU A 243 -13.51 -15.75 2.09
C GLU A 243 -12.77 -14.46 2.50
N LEU A 244 -11.46 -14.40 2.26
CA LEU A 244 -10.60 -13.29 2.67
C LEU A 244 -10.27 -12.34 1.53
N THR A 245 -10.21 -11.06 1.85
CA THR A 245 -9.75 -10.01 0.94
C THR A 245 -9.00 -8.91 1.69
N VAL A 246 -8.26 -8.06 0.98
CA VAL A 246 -7.75 -6.79 1.49
C VAL A 246 -8.57 -5.65 0.90
N PHE A 247 -9.01 -4.75 1.76
CA PHE A 247 -9.52 -3.45 1.32
C PHE A 247 -8.45 -2.38 1.53
N ARG A 248 -8.42 -1.40 0.62
CA ARG A 248 -7.89 -0.07 0.86
C ARG A 248 -9.05 0.86 1.15
N ILE A 249 -9.06 1.46 2.32
CA ILE A 249 -10.10 2.39 2.80
C ILE A 249 -9.49 3.79 2.84
N THR A 250 -10.21 4.74 2.27
CA THR A 250 -9.85 6.17 2.26
C THR A 250 -11.06 7.00 2.69
N ASP A 251 -10.89 8.31 2.80
CA ASP A 251 -12.01 9.22 3.11
C ASP A 251 -13.06 9.29 1.97
N HIS A 252 -12.75 8.76 0.78
CA HIS A 252 -13.58 8.87 -0.41
C HIS A 252 -14.12 7.52 -0.90
N GLU A 253 -13.36 6.45 -0.75
CA GLU A 253 -13.64 5.14 -1.34
C GLU A 253 -13.09 3.98 -0.51
N ASP A 254 -13.83 2.87 -0.57
CA ASP A 254 -13.44 1.54 -0.09
C ASP A 254 -13.15 0.65 -1.29
N THR A 255 -11.88 0.44 -1.59
CA THR A 255 -11.44 -0.31 -2.77
C THR A 255 -11.06 -1.73 -2.40
N ASN A 256 -11.80 -2.71 -2.91
CA ASN A 256 -11.51 -4.13 -2.72
C ASN A 256 -10.34 -4.56 -3.62
N LEU A 257 -9.20 -4.90 -3.01
CA LEU A 257 -7.97 -5.28 -3.72
C LEU A 257 -7.83 -6.80 -3.92
N GLY A 258 -8.75 -7.59 -3.39
CA GLY A 258 -8.67 -9.04 -3.42
C GLY A 258 -7.48 -9.55 -2.60
N GLY A 259 -6.65 -10.37 -3.23
CA GLY A 259 -5.39 -10.81 -2.65
C GLY A 259 -5.22 -12.32 -2.65
N LYS A 260 -3.96 -12.74 -2.76
CA LYS A 260 -3.58 -14.15 -2.80
C LYS A 260 -3.21 -14.58 -1.38
N VAL A 261 -3.90 -15.61 -0.88
CA VAL A 261 -3.66 -16.13 0.47
C VAL A 261 -2.55 -17.19 0.40
N SER A 262 -1.68 -17.18 1.41
CA SER A 262 -0.60 -18.15 1.59
C SER A 262 -0.35 -18.34 3.08
N GLY A 263 -0.90 -19.42 3.64
CA GLY A 263 -0.87 -19.65 5.09
C GLY A 263 -1.68 -18.58 5.82
N ASN A 264 -1.06 -17.88 6.78
CA ASN A 264 -1.68 -16.80 7.55
C ASN A 264 -1.41 -15.39 6.97
N LYS A 265 -1.06 -15.30 5.69
CA LYS A 265 -0.73 -14.04 5.01
C LYS A 265 -1.54 -13.88 3.73
N ILE A 266 -1.90 -12.64 3.41
CA ILE A 266 -2.52 -12.26 2.14
C ILE A 266 -1.66 -11.20 1.44
N ALA A 267 -1.41 -11.39 0.16
CA ALA A 267 -0.62 -10.47 -0.67
C ALA A 267 -1.49 -9.79 -1.73
N VAL A 268 -1.42 -8.46 -1.80
CA VAL A 268 -2.09 -7.62 -2.80
C VAL A 268 -1.11 -6.74 -3.56
N THR A 269 -1.47 -6.43 -4.80
CA THR A 269 -0.73 -5.50 -5.64
C THR A 269 -1.21 -4.07 -5.35
N LEU A 270 -0.28 -3.15 -5.15
CA LEU A 270 -0.53 -1.72 -5.03
C LEU A 270 -0.05 -1.03 -6.32
N SER A 271 -0.86 -0.17 -6.91
CA SER A 271 -0.51 0.60 -8.10
C SER A 271 -1.00 2.04 -7.95
N GLY A 272 -0.28 3.00 -8.54
CA GLY A 272 -0.64 4.41 -8.43
C GLY A 272 -0.51 4.91 -6.99
N ARG A 273 -1.54 5.60 -6.50
CA ARG A 273 -1.56 6.17 -5.14
C ARG A 273 -1.70 5.07 -4.09
N ILE A 274 -0.89 5.10 -3.04
CA ILE A 274 -0.89 4.08 -1.97
C ILE A 274 -1.45 4.56 -0.63
N ASP A 275 -1.70 5.86 -0.47
CA ASP A 275 -2.17 6.40 0.82
C ASP A 275 -3.53 5.82 1.20
N GLY A 276 -3.68 5.38 2.45
CA GLY A 276 -4.94 4.83 2.94
C GLY A 276 -4.76 3.80 4.04
N TYR A 277 -5.87 3.25 4.48
CA TYR A 277 -5.94 2.20 5.50
C TYR A 277 -6.15 0.85 4.84
N TYR A 278 -5.37 -0.13 5.24
CA TYR A 278 -5.38 -1.48 4.70
C TYR A 278 -5.69 -2.47 5.81
N GLY A 279 -6.57 -3.41 5.54
CA GLY A 279 -6.89 -4.48 6.48
C GLY A 279 -7.26 -5.75 5.74
N VAL A 280 -7.06 -6.88 6.40
CA VAL A 280 -7.58 -8.16 5.94
C VAL A 280 -8.99 -8.31 6.47
N PHE A 281 -9.92 -8.62 5.58
CA PHE A 281 -11.34 -8.72 5.89
C PHE A 281 -11.88 -10.08 5.46
N ALA A 282 -12.75 -10.66 6.28
CA ALA A 282 -13.54 -11.84 5.93
C ALA A 282 -14.97 -11.41 5.56
N ALA A 283 -15.49 -11.93 4.46
CA ALA A 283 -16.91 -11.75 4.14
C ALA A 283 -17.78 -12.56 5.12
N VAL A 284 -18.81 -11.93 5.69
CA VAL A 284 -19.66 -12.54 6.73
C VAL A 284 -21.14 -12.63 6.37
N SER A 285 -21.57 -11.94 5.33
CA SER A 285 -22.92 -12.10 4.79
C SER A 285 -22.93 -11.96 3.28
N GLY A 286 -23.63 -12.86 2.60
CA GLY A 286 -23.85 -12.78 1.16
C GLY A 286 -25.06 -11.92 0.80
N PHE A 287 -25.60 -12.16 -0.39
CA PHE A 287 -26.80 -11.50 -0.91
C PHE A 287 -27.97 -12.47 -0.93
N ARG A 288 -29.21 -11.96 -0.95
CA ARG A 288 -30.43 -12.78 -0.93
C ARG A 288 -30.51 -13.75 -2.11
N ASP A 289 -30.05 -13.32 -3.29
CA ASP A 289 -30.02 -14.15 -4.50
C ASP A 289 -28.88 -15.18 -4.50
N PHE A 290 -27.97 -15.18 -3.52
CA PHE A 290 -26.94 -16.23 -3.40
C PHE A 290 -27.53 -17.58 -2.99
N GLU A 291 -28.63 -17.58 -2.24
CA GLU A 291 -29.34 -18.81 -1.84
C GLU A 291 -29.87 -19.62 -3.04
N ARG A 292 -29.95 -19.00 -4.22
CA ARG A 292 -30.44 -19.61 -5.46
C ARG A 292 -29.33 -20.14 -6.37
N LEU A 293 -28.07 -19.95 -6.01
CA LEU A 293 -26.95 -20.23 -6.90
C LEU A 293 -26.65 -21.72 -7.11
N GLY A 294 -27.01 -22.58 -6.14
CA GLY A 294 -26.65 -23.99 -6.18
C GLY A 294 -25.18 -24.20 -6.51
N TRP A 295 -24.89 -24.85 -7.64
CA TRP A 295 -23.54 -25.12 -8.12
C TRP A 295 -22.67 -23.86 -8.34
N ALA A 296 -23.28 -22.72 -8.68
CA ALA A 296 -22.55 -21.51 -9.03
C ALA A 296 -22.04 -20.73 -7.80
N TYR A 297 -22.50 -21.07 -6.59
CA TYR A 297 -22.10 -20.38 -5.36
C TYR A 297 -20.58 -20.40 -5.19
N HIS A 298 -19.95 -21.56 -5.39
CA HIS A 298 -18.50 -21.74 -5.28
C HIS A 298 -17.69 -21.00 -6.34
N SER A 299 -18.33 -20.49 -7.40
CA SER A 299 -17.67 -19.64 -8.39
C SER A 299 -17.89 -18.15 -8.14
N ILE A 300 -19.09 -17.77 -7.74
CA ILE A 300 -19.48 -16.36 -7.62
C ILE A 300 -19.07 -15.77 -6.29
N TYR A 301 -19.23 -16.52 -5.20
CA TYR A 301 -18.88 -16.05 -3.87
C TYR A 301 -17.41 -15.60 -3.79
N PRO A 302 -16.41 -16.39 -4.23
CA PRO A 302 -15.02 -15.94 -4.19
C PRO A 302 -14.74 -14.73 -5.09
N LEU A 303 -15.38 -14.66 -6.28
CA LEU A 303 -15.22 -13.51 -7.17
C LEU A 303 -15.76 -12.22 -6.55
N TRP A 304 -16.87 -12.30 -5.83
CA TRP A 304 -17.40 -11.16 -5.09
C TRP A 304 -16.48 -10.75 -3.94
N VAL A 305 -16.10 -11.71 -3.08
CA VAL A 305 -15.22 -11.46 -1.93
C VAL A 305 -13.93 -10.79 -2.37
N LYS A 306 -13.34 -11.24 -3.47
CA LYS A 306 -12.07 -10.73 -4.00
C LYS A 306 -12.22 -9.44 -4.82
N GLY A 307 -13.42 -8.86 -4.91
CA GLY A 307 -13.67 -7.63 -5.65
C GLY A 307 -13.64 -7.77 -7.17
N VAL A 308 -13.57 -9.01 -7.68
CA VAL A 308 -13.55 -9.31 -9.12
C VAL A 308 -14.93 -9.10 -9.74
N MET A 309 -15.98 -9.48 -9.01
CA MET A 309 -17.37 -9.30 -9.41
C MET A 309 -18.09 -8.39 -8.41
N GLU A 310 -18.68 -7.32 -8.90
CA GLU A 310 -19.38 -6.34 -8.06
C GLU A 310 -20.89 -6.61 -8.05
N PRO A 311 -21.64 -6.23 -7.00
CA PRO A 311 -23.09 -6.25 -7.08
C PRO A 311 -23.56 -5.28 -8.17
N CYS A 312 -24.64 -5.65 -8.85
CA CYS A 312 -25.32 -4.73 -9.76
C CYS A 312 -25.98 -3.63 -8.91
N ASN A 313 -25.32 -2.49 -8.75
CA ASN A 313 -25.91 -1.34 -8.09
C ASN A 313 -27.02 -0.77 -8.99
N TRP A 314 -28.25 -1.21 -8.77
CA TRP A 314 -29.39 -0.85 -9.61
C TRP A 314 -29.61 0.69 -9.61
N LYS A 315 -29.26 1.41 -8.54
CA LYS A 315 -29.40 2.89 -8.49
C LYS A 315 -28.41 3.65 -9.39
N GLU A 316 -27.17 3.19 -9.48
CA GLU A 316 -26.11 3.84 -10.28
C GLU A 316 -25.91 3.17 -11.66
N ASN A 317 -26.42 1.95 -11.80
CA ASN A 317 -26.49 1.08 -12.98
C ASN A 317 -25.48 1.37 -14.10
N PRO A 318 -24.19 1.13 -13.84
CA PRO A 318 -23.12 1.55 -14.73
C PRO A 318 -23.07 0.77 -16.05
N TRP A 319 -23.54 -0.48 -16.04
CA TRP A 319 -23.59 -1.36 -17.21
C TRP A 319 -24.97 -1.41 -17.88
N ARG A 320 -25.89 -0.51 -17.48
CA ARG A 320 -27.25 -0.36 -18.02
C ARG A 320 -28.13 -1.63 -17.94
N TYR A 321 -27.99 -2.43 -16.89
CA TYR A 321 -28.87 -3.56 -16.58
C TYR A 321 -30.27 -3.11 -16.17
N PRO A 322 -31.36 -3.68 -16.70
CA PRO A 322 -32.75 -3.21 -16.57
C PRO A 322 -33.07 -2.15 -15.50
N TYR A 323 -33.93 -2.29 -14.48
CA TYR A 323 -34.62 -1.14 -13.83
C TYR A 323 -35.70 -1.64 -12.86
N ASP A 324 -35.46 -2.59 -11.94
CA ASP A 324 -36.45 -3.04 -10.97
C ASP A 324 -36.27 -2.32 -9.61
N PRO A 325 -37.09 -1.30 -9.30
CA PRO A 325 -37.03 -0.59 -8.01
C PRO A 325 -37.36 -1.48 -6.82
N SER A 326 -37.95 -2.66 -7.02
CA SER A 326 -38.16 -3.61 -5.96
C SER A 326 -36.83 -4.25 -5.53
N VAL A 327 -35.82 -4.35 -6.37
CA VAL A 327 -34.57 -5.00 -6.00
C VAL A 327 -33.67 -3.99 -5.26
N GLY A 328 -33.51 -4.21 -3.94
CA GLY A 328 -32.67 -3.37 -3.08
C GLY A 328 -31.21 -3.80 -3.03
N GLU A 329 -30.40 -3.10 -2.23
CA GLU A 329 -28.94 -3.33 -2.05
C GLU A 329 -28.57 -4.70 -1.42
N ASP A 330 -29.57 -5.49 -1.03
CA ASP A 330 -29.39 -6.85 -0.51
C ASP A 330 -29.37 -7.93 -1.60
N TYR A 331 -29.52 -7.56 -2.87
CA TYR A 331 -29.40 -8.45 -4.03
C TYR A 331 -28.12 -8.14 -4.80
N PHE A 332 -27.48 -9.19 -5.32
CA PHE A 332 -26.28 -9.06 -6.11
C PHE A 332 -26.56 -8.74 -7.59
N GLY A 333 -27.79 -9.01 -8.05
CA GLY A 333 -28.23 -8.75 -9.44
C GLY A 333 -28.03 -9.96 -10.35
N LEU A 334 -28.15 -11.16 -9.81
CA LEU A 334 -28.03 -12.42 -10.57
C LEU A 334 -29.32 -12.75 -11.34
N PHE A 335 -30.44 -12.22 -10.87
CA PHE A 335 -31.77 -12.35 -11.47
C PHE A 335 -32.39 -10.97 -11.70
N LEU A 336 -33.27 -10.87 -12.69
CA LEU A 336 -33.86 -9.59 -13.11
C LEU A 336 -34.88 -9.01 -12.11
N ASN A 337 -35.44 -9.84 -11.23
CA ASN A 337 -36.48 -9.44 -10.27
C ASN A 337 -36.48 -10.36 -9.03
N ARG A 338 -37.28 -10.00 -8.03
CA ARG A 338 -37.45 -10.77 -6.77
C ARG A 338 -38.10 -12.14 -6.93
N SER A 339 -38.77 -12.41 -8.05
CA SER A 339 -39.38 -13.71 -8.33
C SER A 339 -38.38 -14.73 -8.88
N TYR A 340 -37.12 -14.35 -9.07
CA TYR A 340 -36.06 -15.20 -9.63
C TYR A 340 -36.43 -15.81 -10.99
N SER A 341 -37.32 -15.15 -11.75
CA SER A 341 -37.95 -15.76 -12.93
C SER A 341 -37.01 -15.84 -14.13
N ARG A 342 -35.95 -15.04 -14.14
CA ARG A 342 -34.98 -14.97 -15.24
C ARG A 342 -33.62 -14.48 -14.74
N GLU A 343 -32.58 -15.22 -15.10
CA GLU A 343 -31.20 -14.81 -14.86
C GLU A 343 -30.86 -13.54 -15.66
N THR A 344 -30.08 -12.65 -15.06
CA THR A 344 -29.59 -11.43 -15.71
C THR A 344 -28.54 -11.82 -16.74
N ASN A 345 -28.60 -11.29 -17.96
CA ASN A 345 -27.53 -11.47 -18.95
C ASN A 345 -26.34 -10.59 -18.60
N ILE A 346 -25.11 -11.06 -18.79
CA ILE A 346 -23.91 -10.25 -18.54
C ILE A 346 -23.62 -9.30 -19.70
N SER A 347 -23.25 -8.06 -19.36
CA SER A 347 -22.75 -7.10 -20.33
C SER A 347 -21.30 -7.42 -20.70
N ARG A 348 -20.91 -7.02 -21.91
CA ARG A 348 -19.55 -7.22 -22.40
C ARG A 348 -18.52 -6.42 -21.60
N GLY A 349 -18.89 -5.23 -21.14
CA GLY A 349 -18.09 -4.38 -20.28
C GLY A 349 -17.87 -4.98 -18.89
N GLU A 350 -18.92 -5.53 -18.27
CA GLU A 350 -18.76 -6.20 -16.98
C GLU A 350 -17.87 -7.43 -17.11
N PHE A 351 -18.09 -8.28 -18.11
CA PHE A 351 -17.26 -9.46 -18.33
C PHE A 351 -15.78 -9.10 -18.55
N ALA A 352 -15.50 -8.03 -19.31
CA ALA A 352 -14.14 -7.53 -19.48
C ALA A 352 -13.54 -6.96 -18.20
N ALA A 353 -14.32 -6.21 -17.41
CA ALA A 353 -13.90 -5.69 -16.12
C ALA A 353 -13.54 -6.82 -15.14
N MET A 354 -14.35 -7.90 -15.10
CA MET A 354 -14.07 -9.10 -14.31
C MET A 354 -12.77 -9.76 -14.74
N LEU A 355 -12.45 -9.82 -16.04
CA LEU A 355 -11.18 -10.35 -16.53
C LEU A 355 -9.99 -9.47 -16.12
N VAL A 356 -10.11 -8.14 -16.25
CA VAL A 356 -9.06 -7.18 -15.83
C VAL A 356 -8.75 -7.33 -14.34
N LYS A 357 -9.79 -7.31 -13.51
CA LYS A 357 -9.66 -7.44 -12.05
C LYS A 357 -9.17 -8.82 -11.63
N GLY A 358 -9.78 -9.86 -12.19
CA GLY A 358 -9.49 -11.26 -11.86
C GLY A 358 -8.06 -11.66 -12.17
N LEU A 359 -7.46 -11.11 -13.23
CA LEU A 359 -6.07 -11.36 -13.62
C LEU A 359 -5.10 -10.30 -13.11
N ARG A 360 -5.60 -9.32 -12.34
CA ARG A 360 -4.82 -8.21 -11.77
C ARG A 360 -3.94 -7.52 -12.80
N LEU A 361 -4.52 -7.23 -13.97
CA LEU A 361 -3.80 -6.53 -15.03
C LEU A 361 -3.41 -5.13 -14.55
N LYS A 362 -2.18 -4.71 -14.88
CA LYS A 362 -1.66 -3.39 -14.48
C LYS A 362 -2.61 -2.29 -15.01
N PRO A 363 -3.23 -1.48 -14.14
CA PRO A 363 -4.10 -0.39 -14.58
C PRO A 363 -3.34 0.59 -15.48
N VAL A 364 -4.03 1.15 -16.46
CA VAL A 364 -3.50 2.24 -17.27
C VAL A 364 -4.16 3.56 -16.87
N ASP A 365 -3.43 4.66 -16.95
CA ASP A 365 -4.05 5.97 -16.81
C ASP A 365 -4.94 6.23 -18.02
N PRO A 366 -6.22 6.53 -17.82
CA PRO A 366 -7.10 6.84 -18.95
C PRO A 366 -6.56 8.07 -19.71
N PRO A 367 -6.49 8.03 -21.05
CA PRO A 367 -6.12 9.19 -21.84
C PRO A 367 -7.11 10.34 -21.67
N TYR A 368 -6.69 11.56 -22.03
CA TYR A 368 -7.57 12.74 -22.00
C TYR A 368 -8.80 12.57 -22.91
N ARG A 369 -8.62 11.93 -24.06
CA ARG A 369 -9.71 11.45 -24.92
C ARG A 369 -9.70 9.94 -24.87
N SER A 370 -10.83 9.35 -24.52
CA SER A 370 -10.93 7.90 -24.46
C SER A 370 -10.64 7.26 -25.82
N THR A 371 -10.03 6.08 -25.80
CA THR A 371 -9.70 5.31 -27.02
C THR A 371 -10.96 5.00 -27.84
N PHE A 372 -12.08 4.82 -27.15
CA PHE A 372 -13.40 4.67 -27.74
C PHE A 372 -14.35 5.72 -27.17
N LYS A 373 -15.09 6.42 -28.04
CA LYS A 373 -16.03 7.49 -27.64
C LYS A 373 -17.06 7.04 -26.61
N GLU A 374 -17.48 5.77 -26.65
CA GLU A 374 -18.46 5.27 -25.68
C GLU A 374 -17.94 5.21 -24.24
N PHE A 375 -16.62 5.18 -24.03
CA PHE A 375 -16.03 5.17 -22.70
C PHE A 375 -16.14 6.54 -22.01
N ASP A 376 -16.37 7.63 -22.75
CA ASP A 376 -16.60 8.96 -22.19
C ASP A 376 -17.89 9.04 -21.35
N ALA A 377 -18.81 8.08 -21.54
CA ALA A 377 -20.05 7.97 -20.76
C ALA A 377 -19.90 7.10 -19.49
N LEU A 378 -18.71 6.52 -19.26
CA LEU A 378 -18.41 5.74 -18.06
C LEU A 378 -17.82 6.67 -16.97
N ASP A 379 -18.05 6.32 -15.71
CA ASP A 379 -17.29 6.91 -14.60
C ASP A 379 -15.79 6.60 -14.71
N THR A 380 -15.00 7.29 -13.89
CA THR A 380 -13.54 7.22 -13.90
C THR A 380 -13.00 5.80 -13.78
N ASP A 381 -13.52 5.00 -12.84
CA ASP A 381 -12.99 3.67 -12.55
C ASP A 381 -13.32 2.68 -13.66
N ARG A 382 -14.55 2.72 -14.17
CA ARG A 382 -14.98 1.83 -15.26
C ARG A 382 -14.32 2.23 -16.58
N ARG A 383 -14.14 3.52 -16.82
CA ARG A 383 -13.32 4.00 -17.94
C ARG A 383 -11.90 3.47 -17.85
N GLN A 384 -11.27 3.53 -16.66
CA GLN A 384 -9.94 2.94 -16.45
C GLN A 384 -9.92 1.43 -16.70
N LEU A 385 -10.93 0.69 -16.23
CA LEU A 385 -11.02 -0.75 -16.50
C LEU A 385 -11.13 -1.06 -17.99
N MET A 386 -11.92 -0.29 -18.75
CA MET A 386 -12.08 -0.49 -20.19
C MET A 386 -10.83 -0.09 -20.98
N GLU A 387 -10.18 1.02 -20.63
CA GLU A 387 -8.90 1.41 -21.23
C GLU A 387 -7.82 0.37 -20.94
N THR A 388 -7.78 -0.17 -19.71
CA THR A 388 -6.89 -1.26 -19.33
C THR A 388 -7.18 -2.52 -20.14
N ALA A 389 -8.46 -2.88 -20.30
CA ALA A 389 -8.87 -4.03 -21.11
C ALA A 389 -8.42 -3.89 -22.57
N VAL A 390 -8.47 -2.68 -23.14
CA VAL A 390 -8.00 -2.42 -24.51
C VAL A 390 -6.47 -2.49 -24.59
N ALA A 391 -5.77 -1.83 -23.68
CA ALA A 391 -4.31 -1.77 -23.66
C ALA A 391 -3.66 -3.14 -23.49
N HIS A 392 -4.25 -4.02 -22.67
CA HIS A 392 -3.82 -5.41 -22.49
C HIS A 392 -4.42 -6.38 -23.52
N GLY A 393 -5.18 -5.86 -24.50
CA GLY A 393 -5.74 -6.64 -25.60
C GLY A 393 -6.87 -7.59 -25.21
N VAL A 394 -7.43 -7.50 -24.00
CA VAL A 394 -8.66 -8.20 -23.60
C VAL A 394 -9.77 -7.86 -24.60
N LEU A 395 -9.99 -6.56 -24.77
CA LEU A 395 -10.99 -6.00 -25.68
C LEU A 395 -10.35 -5.54 -27.00
N ARG A 396 -11.08 -5.76 -28.10
CA ARG A 396 -10.78 -5.20 -29.42
C ARG A 396 -12.09 -4.66 -30.00
N GLY A 397 -12.04 -3.47 -30.58
CA GLY A 397 -13.19 -2.85 -31.24
C GLY A 397 -13.53 -3.57 -32.55
N ASN A 398 -14.80 -3.56 -32.93
CA ASN A 398 -15.21 -4.07 -34.24
C ASN A 398 -14.85 -3.04 -35.32
N PRO A 399 -14.20 -3.44 -36.43
CA PRO A 399 -13.82 -2.52 -37.50
C PRO A 399 -15.01 -2.11 -38.39
N ASP A 400 -16.17 -2.74 -38.25
CA ASP A 400 -17.35 -2.46 -39.08
C ASP A 400 -17.98 -1.10 -38.72
N GLY A 401 -17.64 -0.07 -39.50
CA GLY A 401 -18.23 1.27 -39.44
C GLY A 401 -17.20 2.41 -39.54
N THR A 402 -17.70 3.66 -39.60
CA THR A 402 -16.86 4.88 -39.60
C THR A 402 -16.23 5.20 -38.24
N CYS A 403 -16.69 4.56 -37.16
CA CYS A 403 -16.09 4.60 -35.83
C CYS A 403 -16.19 3.21 -35.18
N PRO A 404 -15.08 2.57 -34.78
CA PRO A 404 -15.14 1.28 -34.12
C PRO A 404 -15.84 1.42 -32.77
N ILE A 405 -16.82 0.55 -32.50
CA ILE A 405 -17.53 0.46 -31.22
C ILE A 405 -17.13 -0.81 -30.47
N MET A 406 -17.07 -0.71 -29.15
CA MET A 406 -16.88 -1.80 -28.21
C MET A 406 -18.23 -2.38 -27.76
N GLY A 407 -19.28 -1.57 -27.63
CA GLY A 407 -20.60 -2.03 -27.21
C GLY A 407 -20.59 -2.57 -25.78
N VAL A 408 -20.02 -1.82 -24.84
CA VAL A 408 -19.78 -2.28 -23.45
C VAL A 408 -21.05 -2.64 -22.69
N ASN A 409 -22.17 -1.98 -23.02
CA ASN A 409 -23.48 -2.24 -22.42
C ASN A 409 -24.27 -3.37 -23.11
N GLY A 410 -23.77 -3.88 -24.25
CA GLY A 410 -24.39 -4.99 -24.97
C GLY A 410 -24.19 -6.31 -24.24
N THR A 411 -25.17 -7.21 -24.35
CA THR A 411 -25.07 -8.57 -23.79
C THR A 411 -24.09 -9.41 -24.60
N LEU A 412 -23.40 -10.32 -23.91
CA LEU A 412 -22.36 -11.15 -24.51
C LEU A 412 -22.90 -12.53 -24.91
N THR A 413 -22.63 -12.99 -26.13
CA THR A 413 -22.94 -14.38 -26.54
C THR A 413 -21.87 -15.36 -26.06
N ARG A 414 -22.21 -16.65 -25.90
CA ARG A 414 -21.28 -17.71 -25.49
C ARG A 414 -20.03 -17.77 -26.38
N GLN A 415 -20.20 -17.66 -27.71
CA GLN A 415 -19.07 -17.72 -28.64
C GLN A 415 -18.17 -16.46 -28.57
N GLN A 416 -18.75 -15.28 -28.33
CA GLN A 416 -17.95 -14.07 -28.11
C GLN A 416 -17.14 -14.16 -26.81
N ALA A 417 -17.71 -14.71 -25.75
CA ALA A 417 -17.00 -14.94 -24.49
C ALA A 417 -15.85 -15.94 -24.64
N ALA A 418 -16.04 -17.01 -25.42
CA ALA A 418 -14.96 -17.95 -25.73
C ALA A 418 -13.79 -17.27 -26.45
N VAL A 419 -14.05 -16.35 -27.38
CA VAL A 419 -12.99 -15.56 -28.04
C VAL A 419 -12.25 -14.66 -27.05
N LEU A 420 -12.95 -13.99 -26.13
CA LEU A 420 -12.31 -13.17 -25.10
C LEU A 420 -11.46 -14.03 -24.15
N LEU A 421 -11.99 -15.17 -23.68
CA LEU A 421 -11.28 -16.08 -22.80
C LEU A 421 -10.04 -16.67 -23.47
N ALA A 422 -10.15 -17.18 -24.70
CA ALA A 422 -9.01 -17.76 -25.42
C ALA A 422 -7.87 -16.75 -25.57
N ARG A 423 -8.22 -15.49 -25.88
CA ARG A 423 -7.25 -14.41 -26.04
C ARG A 423 -6.54 -14.09 -24.72
N VAL A 424 -7.30 -13.89 -23.66
CA VAL A 424 -6.77 -13.49 -22.36
C VAL A 424 -6.00 -14.63 -21.68
N ALA A 425 -6.46 -15.87 -21.86
CA ALA A 425 -5.74 -17.05 -21.42
C ALA A 425 -4.50 -17.36 -22.27
N GLN A 426 -4.32 -16.66 -23.40
CA GLN A 426 -3.27 -16.85 -24.40
C GLN A 426 -3.22 -18.28 -24.94
N LEU A 427 -4.39 -18.83 -25.25
CA LEU A 427 -4.50 -20.19 -25.77
C LEU A 427 -3.98 -20.26 -27.21
N LYS A 428 -3.28 -21.35 -27.52
CA LYS A 428 -2.93 -21.69 -28.89
C LYS A 428 -4.19 -22.09 -29.64
N LEU A 429 -4.43 -21.43 -30.77
CA LEU A 429 -5.55 -21.74 -31.65
C LEU A 429 -5.11 -22.73 -32.73
N GLU A 430 -5.97 -23.68 -33.05
CA GLU A 430 -5.79 -24.54 -34.22
C GLU A 430 -6.06 -23.71 -35.49
N THR A 431 -5.16 -23.81 -36.46
CA THR A 431 -5.20 -23.03 -37.71
C THR A 431 -5.75 -23.83 -38.88
N ASP A 432 -5.75 -25.16 -38.79
CA ASP A 432 -6.44 -26.00 -39.78
C ASP A 432 -7.95 -25.97 -39.54
N GLN A 433 -8.66 -25.21 -40.37
CA GLN A 433 -10.10 -25.04 -40.26
C GLN A 433 -10.87 -26.36 -40.41
N LYS A 434 -10.42 -27.27 -41.27
CA LYS A 434 -11.07 -28.58 -41.44
C LYS A 434 -10.97 -29.38 -40.15
N LYS A 435 -9.79 -29.40 -39.54
CA LYS A 435 -9.58 -30.07 -38.26
C LYS A 435 -10.42 -29.47 -37.13
N VAL A 436 -10.54 -28.14 -37.08
CA VAL A 436 -11.42 -27.44 -36.13
C VAL A 436 -12.87 -27.88 -36.32
N ASP A 437 -13.36 -27.88 -37.56
CA ASP A 437 -14.74 -28.23 -37.89
C ASP A 437 -15.04 -29.69 -37.57
N ASP A 438 -14.17 -30.62 -37.97
CA ASP A 438 -14.32 -32.05 -37.68
C ASP A 438 -14.35 -32.31 -36.16
N THR A 439 -13.44 -31.68 -35.41
CA THR A 439 -13.36 -31.87 -33.95
C THR A 439 -14.60 -31.30 -33.26
N LEU A 440 -15.00 -30.07 -33.59
CA LEU A 440 -16.20 -29.48 -33.01
C LEU A 440 -17.47 -30.24 -33.39
N GLY A 441 -17.58 -30.74 -34.62
CA GLY A 441 -18.72 -31.55 -35.07
C GLY A 441 -18.84 -32.88 -34.32
N SER A 442 -17.72 -33.46 -33.87
CA SER A 442 -17.73 -34.64 -32.98
C SER A 442 -18.11 -34.33 -31.53
N LEU A 443 -17.90 -33.08 -31.09
CA LEU A 443 -18.14 -32.65 -29.70
C LEU A 443 -19.54 -32.05 -29.50
N PHE A 444 -20.05 -31.31 -30.48
CA PHE A 444 -21.28 -30.54 -30.37
C PHE A 444 -22.20 -30.75 -31.57
N ALA A 445 -23.45 -31.14 -31.30
CA ALA A 445 -24.45 -31.36 -32.35
C ALA A 445 -24.80 -30.07 -33.12
N ASP A 446 -24.70 -28.90 -32.47
CA ASP A 446 -24.95 -27.58 -33.05
C ASP A 446 -23.66 -26.89 -33.55
N ALA A 447 -22.55 -27.61 -33.74
CA ALA A 447 -21.26 -27.02 -34.15
C ALA A 447 -21.34 -26.17 -35.43
N ALA A 448 -22.27 -26.50 -36.34
CA ALA A 448 -22.52 -25.74 -37.56
C ALA A 448 -23.08 -24.32 -37.30
N SER A 449 -23.72 -24.09 -36.15
CA SER A 449 -24.27 -22.78 -35.76
C SER A 449 -23.22 -21.83 -35.17
N ILE A 450 -22.04 -22.36 -34.82
CA ILE A 450 -20.93 -21.57 -34.28
C ILE A 450 -20.31 -20.76 -35.42
N GLY A 451 -20.18 -19.44 -35.23
CA GLY A 451 -19.57 -18.57 -36.23
C GLY A 451 -18.15 -19.02 -36.55
N ALA A 452 -17.78 -19.07 -37.84
CA ALA A 452 -16.46 -19.54 -38.28
C ALA A 452 -15.30 -18.83 -37.56
N TRP A 453 -15.43 -17.53 -37.31
CA TRP A 453 -14.47 -16.71 -36.56
C TRP A 453 -14.28 -17.12 -35.09
N ALA A 454 -15.27 -17.78 -34.49
CA ALA A 454 -15.24 -18.18 -33.08
C ALA A 454 -14.73 -19.62 -32.89
N LYS A 455 -14.93 -20.49 -33.89
CA LYS A 455 -14.68 -21.93 -33.78
C LYS A 455 -13.28 -22.29 -33.23
N PRO A 456 -12.16 -21.71 -33.70
CA PRO A 456 -10.85 -22.03 -33.12
C PRO A 456 -10.74 -21.68 -31.63
N SER A 457 -11.35 -20.57 -31.21
CA SER A 457 -11.35 -20.14 -29.81
C SER A 457 -12.27 -20.99 -28.93
N VAL A 458 -13.42 -21.42 -29.46
CA VAL A 458 -14.33 -22.35 -28.80
C VAL A 458 -13.62 -23.67 -28.54
N LEU A 459 -12.99 -24.25 -29.56
CA LEU A 459 -12.24 -25.49 -29.44
C LEU A 459 -11.13 -25.37 -28.39
N ALA A 460 -10.31 -24.31 -28.46
CA ALA A 460 -9.23 -24.09 -27.52
C ALA A 460 -9.72 -23.93 -26.08
N CYS A 461 -10.78 -23.15 -25.85
CA CYS A 461 -11.36 -22.98 -24.51
C CYS A 461 -11.97 -24.27 -23.97
N HIS A 462 -12.56 -25.10 -24.83
CA HIS A 462 -13.09 -26.39 -24.44
C HIS A 462 -11.98 -27.34 -23.99
N GLN A 463 -10.91 -27.46 -24.79
CA GLN A 463 -9.74 -28.27 -24.47
C GLN A 463 -9.03 -27.78 -23.20
N ALA A 464 -9.01 -26.48 -22.95
CA ALA A 464 -8.48 -25.89 -21.72
C ALA A 464 -9.42 -26.03 -20.51
N GLY A 465 -10.63 -26.59 -20.67
CA GLY A 465 -11.58 -26.79 -19.59
C GLY A 465 -12.27 -25.50 -19.10
N TYR A 466 -12.15 -24.38 -19.82
CA TYR A 466 -12.77 -23.12 -19.42
C TYR A 466 -14.26 -23.06 -19.77
N ILE A 467 -14.65 -23.67 -20.88
CA ILE A 467 -16.04 -23.72 -21.35
C ILE A 467 -16.44 -25.15 -21.73
N SER A 468 -17.63 -25.55 -21.28
CA SER A 468 -18.22 -26.85 -21.60
C SER A 468 -19.46 -26.65 -22.46
N GLY A 469 -19.86 -27.70 -23.17
CA GLY A 469 -21.18 -27.75 -23.78
C GLY A 469 -22.27 -27.90 -22.73
N VAL A 470 -23.51 -27.72 -23.18
CA VAL A 470 -24.73 -27.87 -22.41
C VAL A 470 -25.44 -29.13 -22.89
N PRO A 471 -25.76 -30.08 -21.99
CA PRO A 471 -26.54 -31.25 -22.37
C PRO A 471 -27.92 -30.86 -22.92
N ALA A 472 -28.32 -31.50 -24.02
CA ALA A 472 -29.63 -31.36 -24.63
C ALA A 472 -30.11 -32.76 -25.04
N GLY A 473 -30.75 -33.48 -24.11
CA GLY A 473 -31.00 -34.91 -24.26
C GLY A 473 -29.69 -35.70 -24.20
N ASP A 474 -29.49 -36.60 -25.16
CA ASP A 474 -28.26 -37.41 -25.30
C ASP A 474 -27.13 -36.67 -26.04
N GLU A 475 -27.40 -35.46 -26.55
CA GLU A 475 -26.43 -34.66 -27.28
C GLU A 475 -25.84 -33.55 -26.42
N LEU A 476 -24.65 -33.10 -26.79
CA LEU A 476 -24.02 -31.92 -26.23
C LEU A 476 -24.13 -30.77 -27.24
N HIS A 477 -24.59 -29.59 -26.79
CA HIS A 477 -24.72 -28.40 -27.62
C HIS A 477 -23.83 -27.29 -27.06
N PHE A 478 -23.17 -26.51 -27.92
CA PHE A 478 -22.36 -25.38 -27.49
C PHE A 478 -23.21 -24.13 -27.24
N LYS A 479 -24.28 -23.93 -28.03
CA LYS A 479 -25.21 -22.81 -28.00
C LYS A 479 -24.51 -21.47 -28.25
N GLY A 480 -23.74 -21.40 -29.34
CA GLY A 480 -22.85 -20.27 -29.62
C GLY A 480 -23.52 -18.90 -29.65
N GLY A 481 -24.75 -18.82 -30.19
CA GLY A 481 -25.54 -17.60 -30.27
C GLY A 481 -26.33 -17.23 -29.01
N GLU A 482 -26.40 -18.10 -28.00
CA GLU A 482 -27.11 -17.78 -26.75
C GLU A 482 -26.33 -16.73 -25.94
N HIS A 483 -27.07 -15.80 -25.34
CA HIS A 483 -26.50 -14.80 -24.44
C HIS A 483 -26.13 -15.43 -23.11
N LEU A 484 -24.91 -15.13 -22.63
CA LEU A 484 -24.45 -15.57 -21.33
C LEU A 484 -25.21 -14.86 -20.22
N THR A 485 -25.64 -15.65 -19.25
CA THR A 485 -26.12 -15.12 -17.99
C THR A 485 -24.93 -14.65 -17.15
N ARG A 486 -25.19 -13.76 -16.18
CA ARG A 486 -24.21 -13.24 -15.23
C ARG A 486 -23.60 -14.34 -14.40
N ILE A 487 -24.42 -15.34 -14.03
CA ILE A 487 -24.00 -16.56 -13.36
C ILE A 487 -23.01 -17.36 -14.22
N GLN A 488 -23.37 -17.61 -15.48
CA GLN A 488 -22.52 -18.37 -16.39
C GLN A 488 -21.21 -17.62 -16.70
N GLY A 489 -21.28 -16.32 -16.96
CA GLY A 489 -20.10 -15.47 -17.18
C GLY A 489 -19.14 -15.49 -16.00
N ALA A 490 -19.66 -15.39 -14.77
CA ALA A 490 -18.87 -15.49 -13.55
C ALA A 490 -18.19 -16.86 -13.41
N ALA A 491 -18.91 -17.96 -13.69
CA ALA A 491 -18.32 -19.29 -13.66
C ALA A 491 -17.15 -19.44 -14.66
N LEU A 492 -17.24 -18.85 -15.84
CA LEU A 492 -16.14 -18.85 -16.82
C LEU A 492 -14.92 -18.07 -16.32
N VAL A 493 -15.13 -16.86 -15.78
CA VAL A 493 -14.05 -16.05 -15.20
C VAL A 493 -13.40 -16.78 -14.04
N HIS A 494 -14.21 -17.33 -13.12
CA HIS A 494 -13.74 -18.09 -11.95
C HIS A 494 -12.77 -19.21 -12.34
N ARG A 495 -13.15 -20.05 -13.31
CA ARG A 495 -12.28 -21.13 -13.80
C ARG A 495 -10.93 -20.62 -14.30
N LEU A 496 -10.93 -19.52 -15.06
CA LEU A 496 -9.70 -18.92 -15.57
C LEU A 496 -8.81 -18.40 -14.43
N VAL A 497 -9.37 -17.65 -13.48
CA VAL A 497 -8.57 -17.03 -12.42
C VAL A 497 -8.03 -18.05 -11.41
N VAL A 498 -8.78 -19.12 -11.15
CA VAL A 498 -8.30 -20.28 -10.36
C VAL A 498 -7.17 -20.99 -11.10
N ALA A 499 -7.35 -21.30 -12.39
CA ALA A 499 -6.32 -21.97 -13.19
C ALA A 499 -5.01 -21.16 -13.29
N LYS A 500 -5.09 -19.83 -13.23
CA LYS A 500 -3.94 -18.93 -13.21
C LYS A 500 -3.41 -18.64 -11.79
N GLY A 501 -4.06 -19.14 -10.74
CA GLY A 501 -3.62 -19.04 -9.34
C GLY A 501 -3.77 -17.64 -8.72
N TYR A 502 -4.78 -16.87 -9.15
CA TYR A 502 -5.08 -15.52 -8.65
C TYR A 502 -6.05 -15.48 -7.48
N ILE A 503 -6.89 -16.51 -7.34
CA ILE A 503 -7.83 -16.69 -6.23
C ILE A 503 -7.78 -18.11 -5.69
#